data_AF-A0A060R6V9-F1
#
_entry.id   AF-A0A060R6V9-F1
#
_cell.length_a   1.000
_cell.length_b   1.000
_cell.length_c   1.000
_cell.angle_alpha   90.00
_cell.angle_beta   90.00
_cell.angle_gamma   90.00
#
_symmetry.space_group_name_H-M   'P 1'
#
loop_
_entity.id
_entity.type
_entity.pdbx_description
1 polymer ?
#
loop_
_entity_poly.entity_id
_entity_poly.type
_entity_poly.pdbx_seq_one_letter_code
_entity_poly.pdbx_strand_id
1 'polypeptide(L)'
;MKNIELENIVQIFNTETAVAYAQIINVVTNCTTHQNLSDTMAMLPQITTSHLHFEWGFGASHFWLKQRKERNSPELFDNRILIVKF
;
A
#
# COMPACT_ATOMS: atom_id res chain seq x y z
N MET A 1 15.35 12.15 -0.82
CA MET A 1 14.13 12.99 -0.98
C MET A 1 13.03 12.03 -1.34
N LYS A 2 11.94 11.98 -0.56
CA LYS A 2 10.86 11.01 -0.80
C LYS A 2 10.12 11.33 -2.10
N ASN A 3 10.07 10.39 -3.02
CA ASN A 3 9.23 10.46 -4.22
C ASN A 3 8.11 9.40 -4.13
N ILE A 4 6.88 9.80 -4.44
CA ILE A 4 5.70 8.93 -4.47
C ILE A 4 5.21 8.92 -5.92
N GLU A 5 5.17 7.74 -6.53
CA GLU A 5 4.76 7.56 -7.91
C GLU A 5 3.55 6.61 -7.95
N LEU A 6 2.41 7.12 -8.45
CA LEU A 6 1.23 6.31 -8.73
C LEU A 6 1.40 5.71 -10.12
N GLU A 7 1.61 4.40 -10.18
CA GLU A 7 1.93 3.69 -11.41
C GLU A 7 0.67 3.15 -12.11
N ASN A 8 -0.35 2.73 -11.36
CA ASN A 8 -1.58 2.14 -11.93
C ASN A 8 -2.83 2.45 -11.08
N ILE A 9 -4.00 2.13 -11.65
CA ILE A 9 -5.31 2.25 -11.00
C ILE A 9 -5.55 1.19 -9.92
N VAL A 10 -6.51 1.47 -9.05
CA VAL A 10 -7.10 0.51 -8.10
C VAL A 10 -8.48 0.11 -8.62
N GLN A 11 -8.78 -1.19 -8.63
CA GLN A 11 -10.12 -1.70 -8.93
C GLN A 11 -11.01 -1.56 -7.68
N ILE A 12 -11.88 -0.55 -7.65
CA ILE A 12 -12.76 -0.27 -6.51
C ILE A 12 -14.07 -1.04 -6.69
N PHE A 13 -14.09 -2.30 -6.26
CA PHE A 13 -15.31 -3.13 -6.29
C PHE A 13 -16.29 -2.82 -5.14
N ASN A 14 -15.79 -2.26 -4.04
CA ASN A 14 -16.59 -1.88 -2.88
C ASN A 14 -15.95 -0.71 -2.11
N THR A 15 -16.73 -0.11 -1.20
CA THR A 15 -16.29 1.02 -0.37
C THR A 15 -15.09 0.68 0.52
N GLU A 16 -15.00 -0.56 1.02
CA GLU A 16 -13.86 -1.00 1.86
C GLU A 16 -12.53 -0.89 1.11
N THR A 17 -12.50 -1.23 -0.18
CA THR A 17 -11.29 -1.13 -1.01
C THR A 17 -10.84 0.34 -1.16
N ALA A 18 -11.78 1.27 -1.35
CA ALA A 18 -11.48 2.70 -1.44
C ALA A 18 -10.92 3.24 -0.10
N VAL A 19 -11.54 2.85 1.02
CA VAL A 19 -11.09 3.25 2.36
C VAL A 19 -9.69 2.70 2.65
N ALA A 20 -9.44 1.43 2.36
CA ALA A 20 -8.14 0.79 2.52
C ALA A 20 -7.06 1.50 1.68
N TYR A 21 -7.36 1.86 0.43
CA TYR A 21 -6.43 2.60 -0.40
C TYR A 21 -6.11 3.98 0.19
N ALA A 22 -7.12 4.72 0.64
CA ALA A 22 -6.93 6.03 1.26
C ALA A 22 -6.09 5.94 2.55
N GLN A 23 -6.27 4.89 3.36
CA GLN A 23 -5.45 4.63 4.55
C GLN A 23 -3.96 4.48 4.19
N ILE A 24 -3.65 3.68 3.17
CA ILE A 24 -2.27 3.49 2.71
C ILE A 24 -1.68 4.78 2.14
N ILE A 25 -2.46 5.53 1.34
CA ILE A 25 -2.03 6.84 0.81
C ILE A 25 -1.72 7.83 1.94
N ASN A 26 -2.54 7.88 2.99
CA ASN A 26 -2.30 8.74 4.15
C ASN A 26 -0.99 8.36 4.86
N VAL A 27 -0.72 7.06 5.04
CA VAL A 27 0.53 6.59 5.65
C VAL A 27 1.73 6.98 4.77
N VAL A 28 1.68 6.64 3.48
CA VAL A 28 2.74 6.92 2.51
C VAL A 28 3.05 8.41 2.38
N THR A 29 2.03 9.27 2.42
CA THR A 29 2.21 10.73 2.32
C THR A 29 2.77 11.32 3.61
N ASN A 30 2.33 10.84 4.78
CA ASN A 30 2.74 11.36 6.09
C ASN A 30 4.16 10.93 6.52
N CYS A 31 4.59 9.70 6.24
CA CYS A 31 5.91 9.20 6.66
C CYS A 31 7.04 9.86 5.86
N THR A 32 8.04 10.44 6.52
CA THR A 32 9.15 11.19 5.85
C THR A 32 10.43 10.37 5.66
N THR A 33 10.57 9.24 6.36
CA THR A 33 11.74 8.37 6.30
C THR A 33 11.35 6.93 5.95
N HIS A 34 12.29 6.18 5.38
CA HIS A 34 12.08 4.75 5.06
C HIS A 34 11.72 3.95 6.32
N GLN A 35 12.43 4.17 7.42
CA GLN A 35 12.19 3.47 8.69
C GLN A 35 10.77 3.75 9.23
N ASN A 36 10.35 5.00 9.28
CA ASN A 36 9.03 5.35 9.79
C ASN A 36 7.90 4.75 8.93
N LEU A 37 8.07 4.74 7.59
CA LEU A 37 7.12 4.09 6.70
C LEU A 37 7.05 2.58 6.97
N SER A 38 8.21 1.93 7.12
CA SER A 38 8.29 0.50 7.46
C SER A 38 7.55 0.16 8.75
N ASP A 39 7.86 0.90 9.82
CA ASP A 39 7.27 0.66 11.14
C ASP A 39 5.74 0.87 11.12
N THR A 40 5.28 1.93 10.46
CA THR A 40 3.85 2.25 10.36
C THR A 40 3.10 1.21 9.51
N MET A 41 3.66 0.80 8.37
CA MET A 41 3.05 -0.23 7.51
C MET A 41 3.02 -1.62 8.18
N ALA A 42 3.98 -1.93 9.05
CA ALA A 42 3.96 -3.17 9.84
C ALA A 42 2.82 -3.19 10.88
N MET A 43 2.44 -2.02 11.42
CA MET A 43 1.32 -1.88 12.34
C MET A 43 -0.04 -1.82 11.66
N LEU A 44 -0.09 -1.41 10.39
CA LEU A 44 -1.33 -1.17 9.65
C LEU A 44 -2.34 -2.35 9.65
N PRO A 45 -1.92 -3.63 9.58
CA PRO A 45 -2.84 -4.77 9.69
C PRO A 45 -3.51 -4.93 11.06
N GLN A 46 -2.93 -4.35 12.12
CA GLN A 46 -3.48 -4.43 13.48
C GLN A 46 -4.57 -3.39 13.74
N ILE A 47 -4.60 -2.33 12.93
CA ILE A 47 -5.51 -1.18 13.11
C ILE A 47 -6.48 -0.99 11.95
N THR A 48 -6.30 -1.71 10.84
CA THR A 48 -7.15 -1.63 9.65
C THR A 48 -7.29 -2.98 8.94
N THR A 49 -8.25 -3.07 8.02
CA THR A 49 -8.42 -4.20 7.11
C THR A 49 -7.70 -4.02 5.78
N SER A 50 -6.79 -3.03 5.65
CA SER A 50 -6.11 -2.73 4.38
C SER A 50 -5.37 -3.93 3.76
N HIS A 51 -4.79 -4.78 4.61
CA HIS A 51 -4.09 -6.01 4.21
C HIS A 51 -4.98 -7.06 3.52
N LEU A 52 -6.31 -6.96 3.69
CA LEU A 52 -7.27 -7.83 3.01
C LEU A 52 -7.49 -7.42 1.55
N HIS A 53 -7.14 -6.19 1.16
CA HIS A 53 -7.33 -5.68 -0.21
C HIS A 53 -6.01 -5.47 -0.94
N PHE A 54 -4.95 -5.22 -0.18
CA PHE A 54 -3.63 -4.89 -0.73
C PHE A 54 -2.54 -5.74 -0.10
N GLU A 55 -1.46 -5.87 -0.86
CA GLU A 55 -0.20 -6.41 -0.39
C GLU A 55 0.90 -5.39 -0.66
N TRP A 56 1.86 -5.33 0.24
CA TRP A 56 2.95 -4.38 0.15
C TRP A 56 4.24 -4.98 0.67
N GLY A 57 5.35 -4.36 0.32
CA GLY A 57 6.65 -4.76 0.81
C GLY A 57 7.69 -3.67 0.62
N PHE A 58 8.87 -3.95 1.16
CA PHE A 58 10.02 -3.05 1.15
C PHE A 58 11.20 -3.72 0.44
N GLY A 59 11.78 -3.01 -0.53
CA GLY A 59 13.12 -3.29 -1.05
C GLY A 59 14.18 -2.47 -0.33
N ALA A 60 15.42 -2.50 -0.81
CA ALA A 60 16.55 -1.81 -0.17
C ALA A 60 16.32 -0.29 0.04
N SER A 61 15.61 0.36 -0.86
CA SER A 61 15.38 1.82 -0.85
C SER A 61 13.97 2.23 -1.30
N HIS A 62 13.03 1.30 -1.37
CA HIS A 62 11.69 1.60 -1.84
C HIS A 62 10.59 0.75 -1.18
N PHE A 63 9.40 1.31 -1.11
CA PHE A 63 8.15 0.63 -0.78
C PHE A 63 7.34 0.38 -2.05
N TRP A 64 6.67 -0.75 -2.17
CA TRP A 64 5.74 -1.04 -3.27
C TRP A 64 4.37 -1.48 -2.74
N LEU A 65 3.33 -1.23 -3.54
CA LEU A 65 1.95 -1.63 -3.26
C LEU A 65 1.35 -2.37 -4.46
N LYS A 66 0.68 -3.49 -4.21
CA LYS A 66 -0.14 -4.24 -5.18
C LYS A 66 -1.53 -4.51 -4.60
N GLN A 67 -2.51 -4.69 -5.50
CA GLN A 67 -3.86 -5.06 -5.12
C GLN A 67 -4.06 -6.57 -5.22
N ARG A 68 -4.78 -7.14 -4.25
CA ARG A 68 -5.27 -8.53 -4.31
C ARG A 68 -6.44 -8.61 -5.29
N LYS A 69 -6.52 -9.69 -6.09
CA LYS A 69 -7.62 -9.87 -7.05
C LYS A 69 -8.98 -9.93 -6.37
N GLU A 70 -9.01 -10.52 -5.18
CA GLU A 70 -10.19 -10.60 -4.31
C GLU A 70 -9.79 -10.35 -2.86
N ARG A 71 -10.78 -10.10 -2.01
CA ARG A 71 -10.58 -9.90 -0.57
C ARG A 71 -9.87 -11.11 0.05
N ASN A 72 -8.73 -10.86 0.68
CA ASN A 72 -7.86 -11.86 1.32
C ASN A 72 -7.31 -12.93 0.36
N SER A 73 -7.33 -12.68 -0.96
CA SER A 73 -6.77 -13.61 -1.95
C SER A 73 -5.24 -13.60 -1.92
N PRO A 74 -4.59 -14.78 -2.05
CA PRO A 74 -3.15 -14.84 -2.27
C PRO A 74 -2.75 -14.33 -3.67
N GLU A 75 -3.70 -14.21 -4.59
CA GLU A 75 -3.42 -13.72 -5.94
C GLU A 75 -3.44 -12.19 -6.00
N LEU A 76 -2.42 -11.64 -6.63
CA LEU A 76 -2.28 -10.20 -6.87
C LEU A 76 -2.53 -9.87 -8.34
N PHE A 77 -2.91 -8.63 -8.61
CA PHE A 77 -2.75 -8.08 -9.95
C PHE A 77 -1.25 -7.93 -10.26
N ASP A 78 -0.88 -8.13 -11.53
CA ASP A 78 0.52 -8.09 -11.97
C ASP A 78 1.16 -6.72 -11.76
N ASN A 79 0.36 -5.67 -12.00
CA ASN A 79 0.79 -4.29 -11.92
C ASN A 79 0.85 -3.77 -10.48
N ARG A 80 1.92 -3.03 -10.17
CA ARG A 80 2.02 -2.23 -8.94
C ARG A 80 1.10 -1.02 -9.05
N ILE A 81 0.47 -0.66 -7.94
CA ILE A 81 -0.35 0.55 -7.83
C ILE A 81 0.54 1.77 -7.62
N LEU A 82 1.47 1.67 -6.67
CA LEU A 82 2.39 2.75 -6.36
C LEU A 82 3.73 2.26 -5.85
N ILE A 83 4.72 3.13 -5.96
CA ILE A 83 6.06 2.96 -5.42
C ILE A 83 6.49 4.24 -4.68
N VAL A 84 7.20 4.07 -3.57
CA VAL A 84 7.80 5.18 -2.80
C VAL A 84 9.30 4.97 -2.75
N LYS A 85 10.08 5.96 -3.18
CA LYS A 85 11.56 5.92 -3.16
C LYS A 85 12.07 7.00 -2.20
N PHE A 86 13.07 6.69 -1.38
CA PHE A 86 13.61 7.60 -0.35
C PHE A 86 14.95 8.22 -0.73
#